data_AF-A0A9X4BUT9-F1
#
_entry.id   AF-A0A9X4BUT9-F1
#
_cell.length_a   1.000
_cell.length_b   1.000
_cell.length_c   1.000
_cell.angle_alpha   90.00
_cell.angle_beta   90.00
_cell.angle_gamma   90.00
#
_symmetry.space_group_name_H-M   'P 1'
#
loop_
_entity.id
_entity.type
_entity.pdbx_description
1 polymer ?
#
loop_
_entity_poly.entity_id
_entity_poly.type
_entity_poly.pdbx_seq_one_letter_code
_entity_poly.pdbx_strand_id
1 'polypeptide(L)'
;MAIERIQLHTHGDDRGLLISLEQQRNVPFEIRRVYYLFGTRDGVHRGQHAHRQLNQLAVALHGSVTILLDRGDGNGQEEVVLDDPSQGLLLGRMVWRDLYRFSPDCVLMVLADQFYDPADYILDYDEFLSEVRGEHRQRHSHESTSPCSAALLGVQS
;
A
#
# COMPACT_ATOMS: atom_id res chain seq x y z
N MET A 1 9.65 -8.23 7.68
CA MET A 1 9.60 -6.76 7.74
C MET A 1 8.15 -6.38 7.56
N ALA A 2 7.52 -5.70 8.52
CA ALA A 2 6.09 -5.41 8.42
C ALA A 2 5.84 -3.95 8.01
N ILE A 3 6.45 -2.97 8.68
CA ILE A 3 6.31 -1.54 8.35
C ILE A 3 7.62 -0.85 8.70
N GLU A 4 8.21 -0.10 7.76
CA GLU A 4 9.47 0.61 7.96
C GLU A 4 9.51 1.90 7.14
N ARG A 5 9.93 3.01 7.75
CA ARG A 5 10.23 4.24 7.00
C ARG A 5 11.65 4.14 6.45
N ILE A 6 11.80 4.43 5.15
CA ILE A 6 13.10 4.47 4.50
C ILE A 6 13.40 5.87 3.99
N GLN A 7 14.64 6.31 4.19
CA GLN A 7 15.14 7.54 3.59
C GLN A 7 15.67 7.23 2.18
N LEU A 8 15.10 7.88 1.18
CA LEU A 8 15.53 7.78 -0.20
C LEU A 8 16.70 8.73 -0.47
N HIS A 9 17.63 8.29 -1.30
CA HIS A 9 18.79 9.08 -1.68
C HIS A 9 18.40 10.18 -2.66
N THR A 10 18.39 11.42 -2.17
CA THR A 10 18.16 12.62 -2.97
C THR A 10 19.47 13.11 -3.56
N HIS A 11 19.48 13.28 -4.88
CA HIS A 11 20.52 13.96 -5.64
C HIS A 11 19.97 15.30 -6.13
N GLY A 12 20.78 16.35 -6.21
CA GLY A 12 20.26 17.63 -6.67
C GLY A 12 21.33 18.65 -7.00
N ASP A 13 20.93 19.61 -7.83
CA ASP A 13 21.70 20.79 -8.18
C ASP A 13 20.75 22.00 -8.36
N ASP A 14 21.24 23.07 -8.97
CA ASP A 14 20.49 24.30 -9.23
C ASP A 14 19.26 24.11 -10.14
N ARG A 15 19.14 22.96 -10.81
CA ARG A 15 18.01 22.62 -11.67
C ARG A 15 16.90 21.88 -10.93
N GLY A 16 17.16 21.40 -9.71
CA GLY A 16 16.18 20.69 -8.87
C GLY A 16 16.74 19.44 -8.21
N LEU A 17 15.82 18.60 -7.74
CA LEU A 17 16.10 17.35 -7.02
C LEU A 17 15.66 16.14 -7.85
N LEU A 18 16.36 15.02 -7.65
CA LEU A 18 16.14 13.75 -8.31
C LEU A 18 16.35 12.62 -7.30
N ILE A 19 15.45 11.65 -7.32
CA ILE A 19 15.59 10.37 -6.61
C ILE A 19 15.51 9.26 -7.65
N SER A 20 16.48 8.34 -7.64
CA SER A 20 16.43 7.10 -8.41
C SER A 20 15.94 5.97 -7.51
N LEU A 21 15.04 5.11 -8.01
CA LEU A 21 14.56 3.92 -7.28
C LEU A 21 15.07 2.68 -8.00
N GLU A 22 16.07 2.02 -7.41
CA GLU A 22 16.74 0.87 -7.97
C GLU A 22 16.43 -0.37 -7.12
N GLN A 23 15.86 -1.39 -7.75
CA GLN A 23 15.57 -2.66 -7.10
C GLN A 23 16.85 -3.30 -6.53
N GLN A 24 16.72 -3.96 -5.39
CA GLN A 24 17.83 -4.59 -4.65
C GLN A 24 18.97 -3.64 -4.26
N ARG A 25 18.71 -2.33 -4.28
CA ARG A 25 19.62 -1.29 -3.78
C ARG A 25 18.91 -0.48 -2.72
N ASN A 26 18.25 0.60 -3.10
CA ASN A 26 17.45 1.43 -2.20
C ASN A 26 15.98 1.00 -2.14
N VAL A 27 15.54 0.07 -3.00
CA VAL A 27 14.29 -0.67 -2.85
C VAL A 27 14.61 -2.12 -2.47
N PRO A 28 14.14 -2.64 -1.32
CA PRO A 28 14.60 -3.93 -0.78
C PRO A 28 14.00 -5.17 -1.46
N PHE A 29 13.36 -5.01 -2.62
CA PHE A 29 12.73 -6.07 -3.40
C PHE A 29 12.84 -5.82 -4.91
N GLU A 30 12.55 -6.85 -5.72
CA GLU A 30 12.44 -6.75 -7.18
C GLU A 30 11.19 -5.94 -7.55
N ILE A 31 11.32 -4.92 -8.40
CA ILE A 31 10.17 -4.06 -8.76
C ILE A 31 9.45 -4.71 -9.94
N ARG A 32 8.28 -5.30 -9.70
CA ARG A 32 7.46 -5.94 -10.75
C ARG A 32 6.32 -5.07 -11.23
N ARG A 33 5.89 -4.12 -10.40
CA ARG A 33 4.76 -3.24 -10.71
C ARG A 33 4.96 -1.88 -10.04
N VAL A 34 4.58 -0.83 -10.77
CA VAL A 34 4.47 0.53 -10.26
C VAL A 34 3.08 1.04 -10.59
N TYR A 35 2.41 1.65 -9.63
CA TYR A 35 1.14 2.33 -9.82
C TYR A 35 1.11 3.60 -8.99
N TYR A 36 0.19 4.51 -9.30
CA TYR A 36 0.07 5.77 -8.59
C TYR A 36 -1.39 6.19 -8.44
N LEU A 37 -1.68 6.85 -7.33
CA LEU A 37 -2.96 7.45 -7.01
C LEU A 37 -2.82 8.96 -7.15
N PHE A 38 -3.79 9.61 -7.77
CA PHE A 38 -3.82 11.05 -7.99
C PHE A 38 -5.27 11.50 -8.15
N GLY A 39 -5.54 12.79 -7.92
CA GLY A 39 -6.88 13.37 -8.11
C GLY A 39 -7.94 12.77 -7.18
N THR A 40 -7.55 12.38 -5.96
CA THR A 40 -8.48 11.88 -4.94
C THR A 40 -9.44 12.97 -4.50
N ARG A 41 -10.68 12.60 -4.19
CA ARG A 41 -11.69 13.54 -3.67
C ARG A 41 -11.49 13.72 -2.16
N ASP A 42 -11.98 14.83 -1.63
CA ASP A 42 -11.97 15.06 -0.18
C ASP A 42 -12.79 14.01 0.57
N GLY A 43 -12.34 13.64 1.77
CA GLY A 43 -12.98 12.64 2.63
C GLY A 43 -12.97 11.19 2.13
N VAL A 44 -12.28 10.88 1.03
CA VAL A 44 -12.22 9.49 0.53
C VAL A 44 -11.22 8.64 1.32
N HIS A 45 -11.62 7.40 1.57
CA HIS A 45 -10.76 6.33 2.05
C HIS A 45 -10.40 5.40 0.90
N ARG A 46 -9.16 4.91 0.89
CA ARG A 46 -8.67 3.94 -0.10
C ARG A 46 -7.82 2.88 0.60
N GLY A 47 -7.82 1.69 0.03
CA GLY A 47 -6.85 0.66 0.40
C GLY A 47 -7.20 -0.20 1.61
N GLN A 48 -8.39 -0.07 2.20
CA GLN A 48 -8.95 -0.87 3.30
C GLN A 48 -8.84 -2.40 3.06
N HIS A 49 -7.64 -2.93 3.19
CA HIS A 49 -7.26 -4.31 2.91
C HIS A 49 -5.86 -4.61 3.45
N ALA A 50 -5.53 -5.90 3.52
CA ALA A 50 -4.17 -6.40 3.68
C ALA A 50 -3.75 -7.25 2.47
N HIS A 51 -2.47 -7.60 2.42
CA HIS A 51 -1.88 -8.49 1.40
C HIS A 51 -1.27 -9.71 2.08
N ARG A 52 -1.47 -10.92 1.54
CA ARG A 52 -0.88 -12.16 2.10
C ARG A 52 0.61 -12.27 1.81
N GLN A 53 1.07 -11.77 0.67
CA GLN A 53 2.44 -11.93 0.20
C GLN A 53 3.08 -10.65 -0.32
N LEU A 54 2.31 -9.71 -0.88
CA LEU A 54 2.85 -8.51 -1.52
C LEU A 54 3.66 -7.65 -0.54
N ASN A 55 4.84 -7.22 -0.99
CA ASN A 55 5.61 -6.14 -0.38
C ASN A 55 5.50 -4.89 -1.26
N GLN A 56 5.40 -3.74 -0.61
CA GLN A 56 5.19 -2.47 -1.28
C GLN A 56 6.08 -1.38 -0.69
N LEU A 57 6.42 -0.40 -1.51
CA LEU A 57 7.06 0.84 -1.09
C LEU A 57 6.19 2.00 -1.57
N ALA A 58 5.58 2.72 -0.63
CA ALA A 58 4.74 3.88 -0.89
C ALA A 58 5.54 5.18 -0.73
N VAL A 59 5.40 6.11 -1.66
CA VAL A 59 6.09 7.41 -1.69
C VAL A 59 5.11 8.49 -2.12
N ALA A 60 4.92 9.52 -1.29
CA ALA A 60 4.17 10.72 -1.68
C ALA A 60 5.07 11.63 -2.53
N LEU A 61 4.87 11.62 -3.84
CA LEU A 61 5.65 12.42 -4.79
C LEU A 61 5.30 13.91 -4.74
N HIS A 62 4.06 14.20 -4.35
CA HIS A 62 3.55 15.56 -4.18
C HIS A 62 2.38 15.53 -3.20
N GLY A 63 2.15 16.64 -2.49
CA GLY A 63 1.11 16.73 -1.49
C GLY A 63 1.35 15.77 -0.32
N SER A 64 0.27 15.31 0.33
CA SER A 64 0.35 14.44 1.50
C SER A 64 -0.77 13.40 1.57
N VAL A 65 -0.51 12.31 2.27
CA VAL A 65 -1.53 11.29 2.63
C VAL A 65 -1.27 10.78 4.05
N THR A 66 -2.32 10.45 4.78
CA THR A 66 -2.22 9.67 6.02
C THR A 66 -2.57 8.21 5.77
N ILE A 67 -1.75 7.32 6.32
CA ILE A 67 -1.93 5.87 6.22
C ILE A 67 -2.09 5.34 7.64
N LEU A 68 -3.27 4.80 7.93
CA LEU A 68 -3.56 4.06 9.16
C LEU A 68 -3.16 2.60 8.93
N LEU A 69 -2.40 2.04 9.85
CA LEU A 69 -1.79 0.73 9.72
C LEU A 69 -2.12 -0.14 10.91
N ASP A 70 -2.42 -1.42 10.66
CA ASP A 70 -2.62 -2.42 11.71
C ASP A 70 -1.87 -3.70 11.35
N ARG A 71 -1.15 -4.26 12.33
CA ARG A 71 -0.41 -5.53 12.20
C ARG A 71 -1.24 -6.74 12.64
N GLY A 72 -2.40 -6.51 13.25
CA GLY A 72 -3.28 -7.53 13.80
C GLY A 72 -2.74 -8.22 15.06
N ASP A 73 -1.64 -7.72 15.64
CA ASP A 73 -0.92 -8.31 16.78
C ASP A 73 -1.45 -7.81 18.15
N GLY A 74 -2.48 -6.97 18.14
CA GLY A 74 -3.09 -6.40 19.35
C GLY A 74 -2.41 -5.15 19.89
N ASN A 75 -1.36 -4.65 19.23
CA ASN A 75 -0.71 -3.39 19.61
C ASN A 75 -1.49 -2.13 19.17
N GLY A 76 -2.61 -2.32 18.48
CA GLY A 76 -3.46 -1.25 17.97
C GLY A 76 -2.97 -0.69 16.64
N GLN A 77 -3.63 0.39 16.20
CA GLN A 77 -3.36 1.03 14.93
C GLN A 77 -2.34 2.14 15.07
N GLU A 78 -1.49 2.32 14.06
CA GLU A 78 -0.54 3.43 13.95
C GLU A 78 -0.83 4.29 12.72
N GLU A 79 -0.77 5.61 12.86
CA GLU A 79 -0.89 6.55 11.74
C GLU A 79 0.49 7.00 11.25
N VAL A 80 0.68 6.98 9.94
CA VAL A 80 1.89 7.45 9.28
C VAL A 80 1.50 8.47 8.21
N VAL A 81 2.06 9.68 8.31
CA VAL A 81 1.93 10.70 7.26
C VAL A 81 3.09 10.58 6.28
N LEU A 82 2.79 10.59 4.98
CA LEU A 82 3.75 10.75 3.90
C LEU A 82 3.48 12.09 3.20
N ASP A 83 4.45 12.99 3.28
CA ASP A 83 4.41 14.36 2.75
C ASP A 83 5.77 14.85 2.20
N ASP A 84 6.77 13.97 2.18
CA ASP A 84 8.13 14.24 1.70
C ASP A 84 8.50 13.19 0.64
N PRO A 85 8.80 13.59 -0.63
CA PRO A 85 9.18 12.66 -1.69
C PRO A 85 10.51 11.93 -1.42
N SER A 86 11.32 12.41 -0.47
CA SER A 86 12.54 11.75 -0.02
C SER A 86 12.28 10.65 1.02
N GLN A 87 11.04 10.51 1.51
CA GLN A 87 10.65 9.46 2.44
C GLN A 87 9.77 8.41 1.78
N GLY A 88 10.10 7.14 1.99
CA GLY A 88 9.27 6.01 1.60
C GLY A 88 8.74 5.24 2.81
N LEU A 89 7.58 4.61 2.65
CA LEU A 89 7.04 3.65 3.61
C LEU A 89 7.05 2.25 2.99
N LEU A 90 7.90 1.39 3.52
CA LEU A 90 7.88 -0.03 3.23
C LEU A 90 6.70 -0.66 3.97
N LEU A 91 5.81 -1.29 3.20
CA LEU A 91 4.63 -2.01 3.66
C LEU A 91 4.82 -3.47 3.29
N GLY A 92 5.05 -4.31 4.29
CA GLY A 92 5.15 -5.75 4.10
C GLY A 92 3.78 -6.42 4.03
N ARG A 93 3.81 -7.73 3.76
CA ARG A 93 2.64 -8.61 3.89
C ARG A 93 2.06 -8.59 5.30
N MET A 94 0.79 -9.01 5.41
CA MET A 94 0.02 -9.12 6.63
C MET A 94 -0.01 -7.82 7.44
N VAL A 95 -0.14 -6.71 6.72
CA VAL A 95 -0.41 -5.39 7.29
C VAL A 95 -1.70 -4.88 6.66
N TRP A 96 -2.69 -4.57 7.49
CA TRP A 96 -3.88 -3.85 7.09
C TRP A 96 -3.54 -2.38 6.91
N ARG A 97 -4.07 -1.74 5.87
CA ARG A 97 -3.87 -0.32 5.61
C ARG A 97 -5.18 0.38 5.25
N ASP A 98 -5.33 1.62 5.69
CA ASP A 98 -6.35 2.54 5.22
C ASP A 98 -5.69 3.89 4.91
N LEU A 99 -5.85 4.37 3.68
CA LEU A 99 -5.26 5.59 3.16
C LEU A 99 -6.35 6.65 3.08
N TYR A 100 -6.14 7.77 3.75
CA TYR A 100 -7.14 8.83 3.93
C TYR A 100 -6.44 10.17 4.16
N ARG A 101 -7.23 11.25 4.24
CA ARG A 101 -6.72 12.63 4.35
C ARG A 101 -5.67 12.95 3.27
N PHE A 102 -6.00 12.63 2.02
CA PHE A 102 -5.21 13.06 0.87
C PHE A 102 -5.30 14.58 0.73
N SER A 103 -4.17 15.25 0.53
CA SER A 103 -4.19 16.65 0.09
C SER A 103 -4.75 16.75 -1.33
N PRO A 104 -5.32 17.91 -1.73
CA PRO A 104 -5.93 18.06 -3.06
C PRO A 104 -4.98 17.80 -4.24
N ASP A 105 -3.68 18.00 -4.01
CA ASP A 105 -2.57 17.85 -4.95
C ASP A 105 -1.76 16.57 -4.72
N CYS A 106 -2.29 15.62 -3.93
CA CYS A 106 -1.58 14.40 -3.57
C CYS A 106 -1.33 13.50 -4.79
N VAL A 107 -0.06 13.08 -4.94
CA VAL A 107 0.36 12.03 -5.86
C VAL A 107 1.09 10.97 -5.06
N LEU A 108 0.45 9.83 -4.82
CA LEU A 108 1.04 8.69 -4.11
C LEU A 108 1.48 7.63 -5.11
N MET A 109 2.78 7.41 -5.23
CA MET A 109 3.34 6.31 -6.01
C MET A 109 3.57 5.09 -5.12
N VAL A 110 3.32 3.90 -5.66
CA VAL A 110 3.58 2.63 -4.98
C VAL A 110 4.32 1.67 -5.90
N LEU A 111 5.48 1.20 -5.43
CA LEU A 111 6.25 0.11 -6.04
C LEU A 111 5.83 -1.19 -5.37
N ALA A 112 5.71 -2.28 -6.14
CA ALA A 112 5.27 -3.58 -5.65
C ALA A 112 6.14 -4.71 -6.21
N ASP A 113 6.38 -5.73 -5.38
CA ASP A 113 7.21 -6.88 -5.73
C ASP A 113 6.47 -8.01 -6.46
N GLN A 114 5.17 -7.84 -6.70
CA GLN A 114 4.35 -8.77 -7.47
C GLN A 114 3.41 -8.05 -8.45
N PHE A 115 3.00 -8.78 -9.48
CA PHE A 115 1.90 -8.38 -10.36
C PHE A 115 0.59 -8.29 -9.59
N TYR A 116 -0.44 -7.74 -10.23
CA TYR A 116 -1.77 -7.71 -9.63
C TYR A 116 -2.32 -9.13 -9.51
N ASP A 117 -2.66 -9.53 -8.29
CA ASP A 117 -3.36 -10.78 -7.99
C ASP A 117 -4.51 -10.49 -7.01
N PRO A 118 -5.78 -10.62 -7.43
CA PRO A 118 -6.92 -10.50 -6.54
C PRO A 118 -6.90 -11.48 -5.36
N ALA A 119 -6.32 -12.68 -5.53
CA ALA A 119 -6.28 -13.70 -4.50
C ALA A 119 -5.32 -13.36 -3.33
N ASP A 120 -4.40 -12.43 -3.54
CA ASP A 120 -3.49 -11.96 -2.50
C ASP A 120 -4.15 -10.97 -1.53
N TYR A 121 -5.29 -10.37 -1.91
CA TYR A 121 -6.01 -9.40 -1.08
C TYR A 121 -6.76 -10.08 0.07
N ILE A 122 -6.72 -9.43 1.23
CA ILE A 122 -7.61 -9.69 2.37
C ILE A 122 -8.47 -8.45 2.54
N LEU A 123 -9.75 -8.52 2.15
CA LEU A 123 -10.66 -7.37 2.13
C LEU A 123 -11.53 -7.28 3.39
N ASP A 124 -11.62 -8.36 4.16
CA ASP A 124 -12.36 -8.43 5.41
C ASP A 124 -11.41 -8.31 6.60
N TYR A 125 -11.73 -7.43 7.54
CA TYR A 125 -10.85 -7.13 8.67
C TYR A 125 -10.78 -8.30 9.67
N ASP A 126 -11.90 -9.00 9.89
CA ASP A 126 -11.93 -10.16 10.77
C ASP A 126 -11.17 -11.35 10.18
N GLU A 127 -11.24 -11.55 8.85
CA GLU A 127 -10.41 -12.51 8.12
C GLU A 127 -8.92 -12.17 8.27
N PHE A 128 -8.53 -10.91 8.10
CA PHE A 128 -7.17 -10.44 8.34
C PHE A 128 -6.68 -10.81 9.75
N LEU A 129 -7.47 -10.46 10.77
CA LEU A 129 -7.15 -10.75 12.16
C LEU A 129 -7.05 -12.26 12.43
N SER A 130 -7.93 -13.07 11.84
CA SER A 130 -7.92 -14.53 11.92
C SER A 130 -6.64 -15.12 11.30
N GLU A 131 -6.25 -14.64 10.11
CA GLU A 131 -5.04 -15.08 9.41
C GLU A 131 -3.76 -14.68 10.17
N VAL A 132 -3.70 -13.47 10.74
CA VAL A 132 -2.57 -13.05 11.59
C VAL A 132 -2.42 -13.93 12.82
N ARG A 133 -3.54 -14.32 13.47
CA ARG A 133 -3.53 -15.21 14.64
C ARG A 133 -3.25 -16.68 14.31
N GLY A 134 -3.17 -17.06 13.03
CA GLY A 134 -3.03 -18.45 12.61
C GLY A 134 -4.29 -19.29 12.79
N GLU A 135 -5.45 -18.65 12.94
CA GLU A 135 -6.75 -19.31 13.05
C GLU A 135 -7.23 -19.70 11.64
N HIS A 136 -6.87 -20.90 11.17
CA HIS A 136 -7.40 -21.42 9.91
C HIS A 136 -8.87 -21.85 10.06
N ARG A 137 -9.81 -21.06 9.53
CA ARG A 137 -11.11 -21.61 9.12
C ARG A 137 -10.88 -22.48 7.88
N GLN A 138 -11.25 -23.76 7.97
CA GLN A 138 -11.32 -24.64 6.80
C GLN A 138 -12.26 -23.98 5.77
N ARG A 139 -11.72 -23.51 4.65
CA ARG A 139 -12.55 -22.96 3.56
C ARG A 139 -13.24 -24.14 2.88
N HIS A 140 -14.54 -24.30 3.12
CA HIS A 140 -15.37 -25.12 2.25
C HIS A 140 -15.46 -24.42 0.89
N SER A 141 -14.96 -25.07 -0.15
CA SER A 141 -15.08 -24.62 -1.53
C SER A 141 -16.55 -24.58 -1.94
N HIS A 142 -17.08 -23.39 -2.18
CA HIS A 142 -18.26 -23.19 -3.03
C HIS A 142 -17.83 -22.36 -4.22
N GLU A 143 -17.82 -23.02 -5.36
CA GLU A 143 -17.53 -22.48 -6.67
C GLU A 143 -18.74 -21.65 -7.12
N SER A 144 -18.56 -20.34 -7.25
CA SER A 144 -19.51 -19.48 -7.96
C SER A 144 -18.75 -18.55 -8.90
N THR A 145 -18.83 -18.89 -10.18
CA THR A 145 -18.40 -18.03 -11.28
C THR A 145 -19.32 -16.81 -11.37
N SER A 146 -18.77 -15.60 -11.30
CA SER A 146 -19.45 -14.37 -11.71
C SER A 146 -18.43 -13.34 -12.20
N PRO A 147 -18.73 -12.55 -13.25
CA PRO A 147 -17.71 -11.93 -14.08
C PRO A 147 -17.20 -10.59 -13.53
N CYS A 148 -15.92 -10.33 -13.81
CA CYS A 148 -15.29 -9.03 -14.06
C CYS A 148 -15.94 -7.78 -13.42
N SER A 149 -15.28 -7.20 -12.41
CA SER A 149 -15.51 -5.78 -12.09
C SER A 149 -14.21 -5.10 -11.68
N ALA A 150 -13.78 -4.17 -12.52
CA ALA A 150 -12.66 -3.26 -12.32
C ALA A 150 -12.94 -2.20 -11.22
N ALA A 151 -13.52 -2.62 -10.09
CA ALA A 151 -13.89 -1.74 -8.99
C ALA A 151 -12.79 -1.57 -7.93
N LEU A 152 -11.67 -2.29 -8.03
CA LEU A 152 -10.54 -2.21 -7.08
C LEU A 152 -9.62 -0.99 -7.27
N LEU A 153 -9.90 -0.13 -8.26
CA LEU A 153 -9.19 1.14 -8.50
C LEU A 153 -10.04 2.40 -8.28
N GLY A 154 -11.28 2.29 -7.81
CA GLY A 154 -12.11 3.46 -7.49
C GLY A 154 -12.29 4.42 -8.68
N VAL A 155 -12.52 3.89 -9.88
CA VAL A 155 -13.01 4.64 -11.03
C VAL A 155 -14.45 4.19 -11.27
N GLN A 156 -15.41 5.01 -10.85
CA GLN A 156 -16.76 4.91 -11.38
C GLN A 156 -16.78 5.60 -12.74
N SER A 157 -17.22 4.86 -13.76
CA SER A 157 -17.66 5.39 -15.06
C SER A 157 -18.74 6.44 -14.90
#